data_AF-A0A820SEA1-F1
#
_entry.id   AF-A0A820SEA1-F1
#
_cell.length_a   1.000
_cell.length_b   1.000
_cell.length_c   1.000
_cell.angle_alpha   90.00
_cell.angle_beta   90.00
_cell.angle_gamma   90.00
#
_symmetry.space_group_name_H-M   'P 1'
#
loop_
_entity.id
_entity.type
_entity.pdbx_description
1 polymer ?
#
loop_
_entity_poly.entity_id
_entity_poly.type
_entity_poly.pdbx_seq_one_letter_code
_entity_poly.pdbx_strand_id
1 'polypeptide(L)'
;MIRNNACYKIPGPCILVYDDYNRGRNFIVGNYAIQAGTTDHGIQCTSGVTITNNVIIYANLAGIGVIRNSIYPAVGYIRNITINHNTIYMSQADACLRLNGLTNNNILISNNVLYCGKQQSITSSVNLAGYQIYNNAVNGPIEASGIHSTGVFNIEGNIFFDPNKLNFYPAIGSPLIKAGVHFDDQLVTYDFNGKIRSNTNPTVGAYEYSTGINPGCQIHSSFKCGSSTAITPNYSI
;
A
#
# COMPACT_ATOMS: atom_id res chain seq x y z
N MET A 1 -5.85 1.35 -15.58
CA MET A 1 -5.87 0.39 -14.44
C MET A 1 -4.72 -0.58 -14.60
N ILE A 2 -3.95 -0.82 -13.53
CA ILE A 2 -2.82 -1.75 -13.46
C ILE A 2 -3.13 -2.74 -12.33
N ARG A 3 -3.40 -4.00 -12.66
CA ARG A 3 -3.85 -4.99 -11.66
C ARG A 3 -3.21 -6.35 -11.80
N ASN A 4 -2.99 -7.02 -10.66
CA ASN A 4 -2.55 -8.42 -10.59
C ASN A 4 -1.23 -8.72 -11.33
N ASN A 5 -0.34 -7.72 -11.44
CA ASN A 5 0.99 -7.91 -12.01
C ASN A 5 1.97 -8.37 -10.93
N ALA A 6 3.06 -9.00 -11.37
CA ALA A 6 4.19 -9.38 -10.54
C ALA A 6 5.47 -8.76 -11.11
N CYS A 7 6.24 -8.09 -10.27
CA CYS A 7 7.59 -7.62 -10.59
C CYS A 7 8.60 -8.30 -9.66
N TYR A 8 9.70 -8.76 -10.23
CA TYR A 8 10.75 -9.46 -9.50
C TYR A 8 12.12 -8.97 -9.95
N LYS A 9 12.91 -8.43 -9.03
CA LYS A 9 14.33 -8.05 -9.26
C LYS A 9 14.54 -7.15 -10.49
N ILE A 10 13.72 -6.11 -10.61
CA ILE A 10 13.87 -5.12 -11.66
C ILE A 10 14.60 -3.86 -11.15
N PRO A 11 15.40 -3.18 -11.99
CA PRO A 11 16.19 -2.03 -11.55
C PRO A 11 15.34 -0.81 -11.20
N GLY A 12 14.34 -0.50 -12.02
CA GLY A 12 13.40 0.60 -11.80
C GLY A 12 12.17 0.18 -10.98
N PRO A 13 11.23 1.10 -10.74
CA PRO A 13 10.00 0.80 -10.00
C PRO A 13 9.16 -0.26 -10.71
N CYS A 14 8.43 -1.07 -9.94
CA CYS A 14 7.46 -2.03 -10.51
C CYS A 14 6.37 -1.30 -11.27
N ILE A 15 5.90 -0.20 -10.71
CA ILE A 15 4.88 0.64 -11.30
C ILE A 15 5.28 2.09 -11.10
N LEU A 16 5.24 2.83 -12.21
CA LEU A 16 5.49 4.27 -12.25
C LEU A 16 4.29 4.95 -12.90
N VAL A 17 3.64 5.87 -12.18
CA VAL A 17 2.48 6.61 -12.71
C VAL A 17 2.54 8.09 -12.39
N TYR A 18 2.03 8.88 -13.34
CA TYR A 18 1.93 10.33 -13.25
C TYR A 18 0.51 10.77 -13.63
N ASP A 19 -0.02 11.78 -12.94
CA ASP A 19 -1.20 12.52 -13.38
C ASP A 19 -0.98 14.03 -13.23
N ASP A 20 -0.33 14.58 -14.24
CA ASP A 20 0.00 16.00 -14.30
C ASP A 20 -1.18 16.85 -14.80
N TYR A 21 -2.20 16.24 -15.39
CA TYR A 21 -3.26 16.95 -16.12
C TYR A 21 -4.66 16.80 -15.53
N ASN A 22 -4.81 16.13 -14.39
CA ASN A 22 -6.11 15.86 -13.79
C ASN A 22 -7.05 15.14 -14.76
N ARG A 23 -6.51 14.24 -15.57
CA ARG A 23 -7.23 13.57 -16.68
C ARG A 23 -7.94 12.29 -16.26
N GLY A 24 -7.94 11.99 -14.97
CA GLY A 24 -8.58 10.82 -14.42
C GLY A 24 -7.77 10.24 -13.27
N ARG A 25 -8.16 9.03 -12.84
CA ARG A 25 -7.56 8.34 -11.71
C ARG A 25 -6.91 7.03 -12.15
N ASN A 26 -5.64 6.87 -11.82
CA ASN A 26 -4.88 5.65 -12.02
C ASN A 26 -5.19 4.66 -10.89
N PHE A 27 -5.67 3.47 -11.23
CA PHE A 27 -5.92 2.40 -10.25
C PHE A 27 -4.79 1.38 -10.30
N ILE A 28 -4.11 1.16 -9.18
CA ILE A 28 -3.02 0.20 -8.97
C ILE A 28 -3.47 -0.81 -7.92
N VAL A 29 -3.94 -1.97 -8.34
CA VAL A 29 -4.70 -2.89 -7.48
C VAL A 29 -4.14 -4.30 -7.48
N GLY A 30 -3.89 -4.89 -6.32
CA GLY A 30 -3.58 -6.31 -6.26
C GLY A 30 -2.25 -6.66 -6.92
N ASN A 31 -1.30 -5.74 -7.06
CA ASN A 31 0.00 -6.04 -7.66
C ASN A 31 0.97 -6.55 -6.58
N TYR A 32 2.00 -7.23 -7.06
CA TYR A 32 3.05 -7.78 -6.23
C TYR A 32 4.42 -7.34 -6.71
N ALA A 33 5.28 -6.90 -5.80
CA ALA A 33 6.63 -6.47 -6.12
C ALA A 33 7.63 -7.04 -5.10
N ILE A 34 8.60 -7.85 -5.56
CA ILE A 34 9.72 -8.32 -4.74
C ILE A 34 11.00 -7.72 -5.30
N GLN A 35 11.78 -7.07 -4.44
CA GLN A 35 13.09 -6.54 -4.82
C GLN A 35 13.00 -5.71 -6.12
N ALA A 36 11.87 -5.02 -6.30
CA ALA A 36 11.67 -4.07 -7.38
C ALA A 36 12.26 -2.73 -6.96
N GLY A 37 12.65 -1.93 -7.96
CA GLY A 37 13.34 -0.68 -7.70
C GLY A 37 14.68 -0.93 -7.05
N THR A 38 15.56 -1.80 -7.56
CA THR A 38 16.90 -1.95 -6.95
C THR A 38 17.69 -0.64 -6.93
N THR A 39 17.26 0.38 -7.70
CA THR A 39 17.74 1.77 -7.61
C THR A 39 16.62 2.78 -7.31
N ASP A 40 15.41 2.33 -6.96
CA ASP A 40 14.20 3.17 -6.88
C ASP A 40 13.16 2.65 -5.86
N HIS A 41 11.94 3.17 -5.89
CA HIS A 41 10.79 2.74 -5.10
C HIS A 41 10.13 1.47 -5.66
N GLY A 42 9.37 0.74 -4.83
CA GLY A 42 8.56 -0.39 -5.29
C GLY A 42 7.45 0.07 -6.24
N ILE A 43 6.65 1.03 -5.79
CA ILE A 43 5.68 1.78 -6.61
C ILE A 43 6.00 3.26 -6.46
N GLN A 44 6.08 3.98 -7.58
CA GLN A 44 6.29 5.41 -7.61
C GLN A 44 5.11 6.12 -8.26
N CYS A 45 4.63 7.17 -7.61
CA CYS A 45 3.51 7.96 -8.12
C CYS A 45 3.64 9.45 -7.75
N THR A 46 2.90 10.30 -8.48
CA THR A 46 2.85 11.75 -8.20
C THR A 46 1.46 12.26 -7.86
N SER A 47 0.40 11.90 -8.58
CA SER A 47 -0.98 12.39 -8.35
C SER A 47 -2.01 11.48 -8.99
N GLY A 48 -3.29 11.70 -8.65
CA GLY A 48 -4.42 11.09 -9.34
C GLY A 48 -4.34 9.56 -9.33
N VAL A 49 -4.08 8.97 -8.17
CA VAL A 49 -3.80 7.53 -8.04
C VAL A 49 -4.52 6.92 -6.84
N THR A 50 -5.06 5.72 -7.04
CA THR A 50 -5.54 4.83 -6.00
C THR A 50 -4.69 3.56 -6.01
N ILE A 51 -3.94 3.33 -4.94
CA ILE A 51 -3.02 2.20 -4.75
C ILE A 51 -3.61 1.33 -3.65
N THR A 52 -4.14 0.16 -4.01
CA THR A 52 -4.85 -0.70 -3.06
C THR A 52 -4.54 -2.18 -3.15
N ASN A 53 -4.51 -2.86 -2.00
CA ASN A 53 -4.27 -4.30 -1.93
C ASN A 53 -2.97 -4.72 -2.63
N ASN A 54 -1.92 -3.91 -2.65
CA ASN A 54 -0.63 -4.32 -3.20
C ASN A 54 0.23 -4.94 -2.11
N VAL A 55 1.07 -5.90 -2.47
CA VAL A 55 2.08 -6.50 -1.58
C VAL A 55 3.46 -6.15 -2.12
N ILE A 56 4.26 -5.42 -1.35
CA ILE A 56 5.56 -4.90 -1.77
C ILE A 56 6.60 -5.36 -0.76
N ILE A 57 7.67 -5.99 -1.24
CA ILE A 57 8.63 -6.69 -0.39
C ILE A 57 10.05 -6.32 -0.82
N TYR A 58 10.87 -5.93 0.15
CA TYR A 58 12.28 -5.65 -0.05
C TYR A 58 12.53 -4.63 -1.17
N ALA A 59 11.68 -3.61 -1.31
CA ALA A 59 11.99 -2.47 -2.18
C ALA A 59 13.29 -1.81 -1.71
N ASN A 60 14.16 -1.38 -2.62
CA ASN A 60 15.44 -0.80 -2.21
C ASN A 60 15.23 0.55 -1.51
N LEU A 61 14.53 1.48 -2.14
CA LEU A 61 14.09 2.73 -1.49
C LEU A 61 12.73 2.51 -0.81
N ALA A 62 11.82 3.45 -0.95
CA ALA A 62 10.49 3.29 -0.37
C ALA A 62 9.65 2.20 -1.02
N GLY A 63 8.83 1.49 -0.25
CA GLY A 63 7.85 0.56 -0.81
C GLY A 63 6.86 1.27 -1.73
N ILE A 64 6.26 2.36 -1.24
CA ILE A 64 5.51 3.32 -2.06
C ILE A 64 6.14 4.70 -1.88
N GLY A 65 6.55 5.30 -2.99
CA GLY A 65 7.01 6.68 -3.07
C GLY A 65 5.96 7.57 -3.72
N VAL A 66 5.40 8.50 -2.95
CA VAL A 66 4.70 9.67 -3.48
C VAL A 66 5.73 10.77 -3.62
N ILE A 67 6.21 11.00 -4.84
CA ILE A 67 7.28 11.97 -5.09
C ILE A 67 6.89 12.93 -6.21
N ARG A 68 7.39 14.16 -6.09
CA ARG A 68 7.30 15.15 -7.16
C ARG A 68 8.26 14.76 -8.28
N ASN A 69 7.71 14.27 -9.38
CA ASN A 69 8.48 13.96 -10.58
C ASN A 69 7.71 14.43 -11.84
N SER A 70 6.85 15.45 -11.67
CA SER A 70 6.14 16.12 -12.77
C SER A 70 7.05 17.16 -13.43
N ILE A 71 7.14 17.11 -14.75
CA ILE A 71 7.90 18.07 -15.57
C ILE A 71 7.16 19.40 -15.79
N TYR A 72 5.90 19.51 -15.36
CA TYR A 72 5.08 20.70 -15.59
C TYR A 72 5.01 21.61 -14.34
N PRO A 73 5.68 22.78 -14.33
CA PRO A 73 5.73 23.65 -13.17
C PRO A 73 4.39 24.33 -12.83
N ALA A 74 3.44 24.38 -13.78
CA ALA A 74 2.17 25.10 -13.59
C ALA A 74 1.11 24.33 -12.81
N VAL A 75 1.23 23.00 -12.65
CA VAL A 75 0.22 22.16 -11.98
C VAL A 75 0.72 21.64 -10.62
N GLY A 76 1.69 22.34 -10.03
CA GLY A 76 2.65 21.93 -8.97
C GLY A 76 2.12 21.36 -7.64
N TYR A 77 0.93 20.77 -7.62
CA TYR A 77 0.27 20.22 -6.46
C TYR A 77 0.07 18.70 -6.58
N ILE A 78 0.76 17.96 -5.72
CA ILE A 78 0.46 16.55 -5.46
C ILE A 78 -0.92 16.46 -4.81
N ARG A 79 -1.85 15.72 -5.44
CA ARG A 79 -3.28 15.66 -5.08
C ARG A 79 -3.94 14.33 -5.48
N ASN A 80 -5.14 14.10 -4.95
CA ASN A 80 -6.03 13.00 -5.33
C ASN A 80 -5.34 11.64 -5.19
N ILE A 81 -4.76 11.39 -4.01
CA ILE A 81 -4.04 10.17 -3.70
C ILE A 81 -4.86 9.33 -2.71
N THR A 82 -5.01 8.05 -3.02
CA THR A 82 -5.54 7.07 -2.08
C THR A 82 -4.55 5.93 -1.98
N ILE A 83 -4.00 5.67 -0.79
CA ILE A 83 -3.14 4.53 -0.50
C ILE A 83 -3.84 3.73 0.60
N ASN A 84 -4.54 2.67 0.22
CA ASN A 84 -5.39 1.93 1.15
C ASN A 84 -5.10 0.42 1.11
N HIS A 85 -5.05 -0.25 2.26
CA HIS A 85 -4.95 -1.70 2.32
C HIS A 85 -3.73 -2.30 1.60
N ASN A 86 -2.56 -1.66 1.63
CA ASN A 86 -1.32 -2.27 1.10
C ASN A 86 -0.53 -2.96 2.21
N THR A 87 0.23 -3.99 1.86
CA THR A 87 1.23 -4.59 2.76
C THR A 87 2.61 -4.30 2.19
N ILE A 88 3.41 -3.57 2.95
CA ILE A 88 4.81 -3.24 2.62
C ILE A 88 5.69 -3.89 3.67
N TYR A 89 6.66 -4.68 3.21
CA TYR A 89 7.51 -5.49 4.05
C TYR A 89 9.00 -5.25 3.75
N MET A 90 9.72 -4.79 4.76
CA MET A 90 11.17 -4.67 4.83
C MET A 90 11.78 -3.89 3.66
N SER A 91 11.25 -2.70 3.34
CA SER A 91 11.97 -1.73 2.51
C SER A 91 13.37 -1.47 3.07
N GLN A 92 14.39 -1.38 2.21
CA GLN A 92 15.77 -1.63 2.62
C GLN A 92 16.58 -0.38 3.01
N ALA A 93 16.41 0.74 2.31
CA ALA A 93 17.30 1.91 2.42
C ALA A 93 16.58 3.23 2.77
N ASP A 94 15.25 3.23 2.86
CA ASP A 94 14.47 4.46 3.07
C ASP A 94 13.29 4.23 4.03
N ALA A 95 12.07 4.06 3.50
CA ALA A 95 10.85 3.92 4.29
C ALA A 95 9.90 2.86 3.71
N CYS A 96 8.87 2.40 4.40
CA CYS A 96 7.79 1.71 3.69
C CYS A 96 6.97 2.69 2.85
N LEU A 97 6.68 3.87 3.41
CA LEU A 97 5.92 4.92 2.74
C LEU A 97 6.69 6.25 2.77
N ARG A 98 6.97 6.81 1.59
CA ARG A 98 7.58 8.13 1.44
C ARG A 98 6.58 9.11 0.85
N LEU A 99 6.40 10.24 1.52
CA LEU A 99 5.43 11.27 1.20
C LEU A 99 6.13 12.62 1.00
N ASN A 100 6.55 12.91 -0.23
CA ASN A 100 7.31 14.12 -0.52
C ASN A 100 6.51 15.07 -1.40
N GLY A 101 6.40 16.32 -0.94
CA GLY A 101 5.78 17.39 -1.72
C GLY A 101 4.26 17.32 -1.80
N LEU A 102 3.59 16.71 -0.81
CA LEU A 102 2.13 16.81 -0.68
C LEU A 102 1.74 18.27 -0.45
N THR A 103 0.63 18.70 -1.04
CA THR A 103 0.24 20.12 -1.04
C THR A 103 -1.27 20.35 -0.93
N ASN A 104 -2.06 19.28 -0.87
CA ASN A 104 -3.51 19.33 -0.89
C ASN A 104 -4.07 18.24 0.03
N ASN A 105 -5.24 18.47 0.61
CA ASN A 105 -5.85 17.61 1.63
C ASN A 105 -6.67 16.46 1.03
N ASN A 106 -6.79 16.37 -0.31
CA ASN A 106 -7.43 15.24 -1.01
C ASN A 106 -6.51 14.01 -1.06
N ILE A 107 -6.04 13.59 0.11
CA ILE A 107 -5.11 12.47 0.25
C ILE A 107 -5.59 11.61 1.42
N LEU A 108 -5.86 10.35 1.11
CA LEU A 108 -6.16 9.32 2.09
C LEU A 108 -5.05 8.27 2.13
N ILE A 109 -4.59 7.97 3.34
CA ILE A 109 -3.66 6.89 3.62
C ILE A 109 -4.24 6.06 4.76
N SER A 110 -4.75 4.87 4.46
CA SER A 110 -5.46 4.08 5.46
C SER A 110 -5.20 2.58 5.40
N ASN A 111 -5.37 1.91 6.54
CA ASN A 111 -5.38 0.45 6.63
C ASN A 111 -4.18 -0.24 5.96
N ASN A 112 -3.01 0.42 5.86
CA ASN A 112 -1.80 -0.19 5.32
C ASN A 112 -1.03 -0.91 6.43
N VAL A 113 -0.31 -1.97 6.08
CA VAL A 113 0.74 -2.56 6.92
C VAL A 113 2.07 -2.05 6.41
N LEU A 114 2.79 -1.32 7.26
CA LEU A 114 4.10 -0.75 7.00
C LEU A 114 5.11 -1.44 7.92
N TYR A 115 5.52 -2.65 7.54
CA TYR A 115 6.44 -3.47 8.33
C TYR A 115 7.88 -3.27 7.85
N CYS A 116 8.60 -2.30 8.39
CA CYS A 116 9.91 -1.87 7.86
C CYS A 116 11.09 -2.24 8.77
N GLY A 117 10.83 -2.84 9.93
CA GLY A 117 11.85 -3.28 10.86
C GLY A 117 12.63 -2.08 11.41
N LYS A 118 13.89 -1.93 10.98
CA LYS A 118 14.77 -0.83 11.41
C LYS A 118 14.61 0.44 10.57
N GLN A 119 13.97 0.35 9.41
CA GLN A 119 13.74 1.49 8.52
C GLN A 119 12.47 2.25 8.90
N GLN A 120 12.28 3.43 8.29
CA GLN A 120 11.13 4.27 8.60
C GLN A 120 9.82 3.64 8.11
N SER A 121 8.79 3.65 8.95
CA SER A 121 7.43 3.28 8.52
C SER A 121 6.88 4.32 7.55
N ILE A 122 6.97 5.58 7.95
CA ILE A 122 6.50 6.73 7.17
C ILE A 122 7.59 7.80 7.26
N THR A 123 8.00 8.34 6.11
CA THR A 123 8.76 9.59 6.03
C THR A 123 7.97 10.63 5.25
N SER A 124 7.97 11.87 5.72
CA SER A 124 7.26 12.97 5.06
C SER A 124 8.05 14.27 5.12
N SER A 125 8.17 14.96 3.98
CA SER A 125 8.78 16.29 3.91
C SER A 125 7.82 17.41 4.32
N VAL A 126 6.57 17.09 4.65
CA VAL A 126 5.53 18.06 5.03
C VAL A 126 4.83 17.64 6.32
N ASN A 127 4.23 18.61 7.00
CA ASN A 127 3.35 18.36 8.12
C ASN A 127 2.05 17.72 7.61
N LEU A 128 1.69 16.56 8.16
CA LEU A 128 0.54 15.76 7.77
C LEU A 128 -0.74 16.11 8.55
N ALA A 129 -0.74 17.22 9.31
CA ALA A 129 -1.96 17.73 9.94
C ALA A 129 -3.01 18.08 8.89
N GLY A 130 -4.24 17.58 9.08
CA GLY A 130 -5.36 17.78 8.15
C GLY A 130 -5.42 16.80 6.98
N TYR A 131 -4.41 15.93 6.82
CA TYR A 131 -4.48 14.81 5.88
C TYR A 131 -5.29 13.65 6.48
N GLN A 132 -6.00 12.92 5.63
CA GLN A 132 -6.78 11.76 6.05
C GLN A 132 -5.85 10.55 6.22
N ILE A 133 -5.42 10.29 7.45
CA ILE A 133 -4.55 9.17 7.78
C ILE A 133 -5.21 8.36 8.88
N TYR A 134 -5.45 7.07 8.64
CA TYR A 134 -6.24 6.22 9.55
C TYR A 134 -5.74 4.77 9.62
N ASN A 135 -5.57 4.26 10.84
CA ASN A 135 -5.36 2.85 11.14
C ASN A 135 -4.30 2.15 10.27
N ASN A 136 -3.16 2.81 10.05
CA ASN A 136 -2.00 2.18 9.41
C ASN A 136 -1.18 1.45 10.48
N ALA A 137 -0.97 0.15 10.30
CA ALA A 137 -0.11 -0.63 11.18
C ALA A 137 1.36 -0.33 10.85
N VAL A 138 2.16 0.07 11.84
CA VAL A 138 3.56 0.47 11.66
C VAL A 138 4.53 -0.37 12.49
N ASN A 139 5.63 -0.82 11.87
CA ASN A 139 6.78 -1.42 12.53
C ASN A 139 8.05 -0.74 12.00
N GLY A 140 8.61 0.14 12.83
CA GLY A 140 9.73 1.02 12.47
C GLY A 140 9.39 2.48 12.81
N PRO A 141 10.40 3.36 12.93
CA PRO A 141 10.16 4.72 13.38
C PRO A 141 9.34 5.52 12.36
N ILE A 142 8.79 6.65 12.80
CA ILE A 142 8.04 7.57 11.94
C ILE A 142 8.80 8.89 11.90
N GLU A 143 9.19 9.29 10.69
CA GLU A 143 9.82 10.57 10.40
C GLU A 143 8.82 11.48 9.67
N ALA A 144 7.73 11.78 10.37
CA ALA A 144 6.67 12.66 9.89
C ALA A 144 6.01 13.37 11.08
N SER A 145 5.54 14.59 10.88
CA SER A 145 4.79 15.35 11.88
C SER A 145 3.32 15.47 11.50
N GLY A 146 2.46 15.76 12.48
CA GLY A 146 1.04 16.04 12.25
C GLY A 146 0.14 14.84 12.04
N ILE A 147 0.66 13.61 12.13
CA ILE A 147 -0.16 12.39 12.13
C ILE A 147 -0.97 12.35 13.44
N HIS A 148 -2.29 12.30 13.32
CA HIS A 148 -3.18 12.14 14.46
C HIS A 148 -2.99 10.77 15.15
N SER A 149 -3.31 10.65 16.44
CA SER A 149 -3.12 9.41 17.22
C SER A 149 -3.89 8.20 16.66
N THR A 150 -4.96 8.43 15.90
CA THR A 150 -5.74 7.38 15.21
C THR A 150 -5.18 7.02 13.84
N GLY A 151 -4.15 7.72 13.36
CA GLY A 151 -3.60 7.52 12.02
C GLY A 151 -2.72 6.29 11.90
N VAL A 152 -2.09 5.89 13.01
CA VAL A 152 -1.16 4.77 13.07
C VAL A 152 -1.34 3.98 14.35
N PHE A 153 -1.00 2.69 14.33
CA PHE A 153 -0.81 1.90 15.54
C PHE A 153 0.39 0.97 15.39
N ASN A 154 1.12 0.76 16.48
CA ASN A 154 2.34 -0.03 16.45
C ASN A 154 2.02 -1.52 16.39
N ILE A 155 2.83 -2.24 15.62
CA ILE A 155 2.79 -3.71 15.48
C ILE A 155 4.19 -4.27 15.68
N GLU A 156 4.27 -5.41 16.34
CA GLU A 156 5.52 -6.11 16.65
C GLU A 156 5.33 -7.62 16.56
N GLY A 157 6.45 -8.35 16.45
CA GLY A 157 6.45 -9.81 16.45
C GLY A 157 5.84 -10.45 15.19
N ASN A 158 5.38 -11.70 15.35
CA ASN A 158 4.88 -12.52 14.25
C ASN A 158 3.43 -12.17 13.91
N ILE A 159 3.22 -11.11 13.12
CA ILE A 159 1.88 -10.69 12.67
C ILE A 159 1.40 -11.37 11.39
N PHE A 160 2.33 -12.00 10.65
CA PHE A 160 2.08 -12.71 9.39
C PHE A 160 2.22 -14.21 9.58
N PHE A 161 1.53 -14.99 8.74
CA PHE A 161 1.52 -16.44 8.80
C PHE A 161 2.91 -17.05 8.60
N ASP A 162 3.61 -16.70 7.51
CA ASP A 162 5.00 -17.15 7.27
C ASP A 162 5.68 -16.21 6.24
N PRO A 163 6.23 -15.06 6.68
CA PRO A 163 6.84 -14.09 5.77
C PRO A 163 8.11 -14.63 5.09
N ASN A 164 8.80 -15.61 5.69
CA ASN A 164 9.98 -16.25 5.10
C ASN A 164 9.62 -17.08 3.87
N LYS A 165 8.38 -17.53 3.76
CA LYS A 165 7.81 -18.20 2.58
C LYS A 165 6.94 -17.27 1.74
N LEU A 166 7.12 -15.96 1.86
CA LEU A 166 6.35 -14.94 1.14
C LEU A 166 4.82 -15.01 1.42
N ASN A 167 4.43 -15.48 2.61
CA ASN A 167 3.04 -15.54 3.03
C ASN A 167 2.73 -14.43 4.05
N PHE A 168 2.23 -13.31 3.52
CA PHE A 168 1.86 -12.10 4.27
C PHE A 168 0.40 -12.04 4.70
N TYR A 169 -0.30 -13.17 4.62
CA TYR A 169 -1.61 -13.32 5.23
C TYR A 169 -1.48 -13.17 6.75
N PRO A 170 -2.42 -12.49 7.44
CA PRO A 170 -2.34 -12.32 8.90
C PRO A 170 -2.30 -13.66 9.64
N ALA A 171 -1.40 -13.78 10.62
CA ALA A 171 -1.38 -14.92 11.53
C ALA A 171 -2.63 -14.96 12.43
N ILE A 172 -2.94 -16.14 13.00
CA ILE A 172 -3.96 -16.26 14.04
C ILE A 172 -3.60 -15.34 15.21
N GLY A 173 -4.56 -14.51 15.65
CA GLY A 173 -4.35 -13.54 16.73
C GLY A 173 -3.58 -12.28 16.30
N SER A 174 -3.29 -12.11 15.01
CA SER A 174 -2.62 -10.92 14.50
C SER A 174 -3.40 -9.65 14.85
N PRO A 175 -2.72 -8.57 15.31
CA PRO A 175 -3.36 -7.29 15.63
C PRO A 175 -3.94 -6.58 14.40
N LEU A 176 -3.70 -7.12 13.19
CA LEU A 176 -4.24 -6.59 11.94
C LEU A 176 -5.73 -6.94 11.74
N ILE A 177 -6.19 -8.03 12.38
CA ILE A 177 -7.52 -8.59 12.16
C ILE A 177 -8.56 -7.65 12.78
N LYS A 178 -9.51 -7.18 11.96
CA LYS A 178 -10.57 -6.23 12.35
C LYS A 178 -10.05 -4.90 12.93
N ALA A 179 -8.81 -4.54 12.62
CA ALA A 179 -8.21 -3.28 13.09
C ALA A 179 -8.37 -2.12 12.10
N GLY A 180 -8.91 -2.36 10.90
CA GLY A 180 -9.09 -1.34 9.88
C GLY A 180 -10.35 -0.51 10.10
N VAL A 181 -10.39 0.64 9.43
CA VAL A 181 -11.57 1.50 9.31
C VAL A 181 -12.27 1.25 7.98
N HIS A 182 -13.60 1.17 8.01
CA HIS A 182 -14.42 1.15 6.81
C HIS A 182 -14.73 2.57 6.32
N PHE A 183 -14.78 2.75 5.01
CA PHE A 183 -15.17 3.98 4.35
C PHE A 183 -16.22 3.62 3.29
N ASP A 184 -17.44 4.15 3.42
CA ASP A 184 -18.58 3.80 2.57
C ASP A 184 -18.37 4.15 1.09
N ASP A 185 -17.51 5.14 0.80
CA ASP A 185 -17.22 5.65 -0.53
C ASP A 185 -16.06 4.92 -1.24
N GLN A 186 -15.55 3.82 -0.67
CA GLN A 186 -14.35 3.16 -1.18
C GLN A 186 -14.60 1.86 -1.92
N LEU A 187 -14.09 1.85 -3.16
CA LEU A 187 -14.13 0.73 -4.11
C LEU A 187 -13.26 -0.48 -3.72
N VAL A 188 -12.85 -0.61 -2.45
CA VAL A 188 -12.03 -1.74 -1.99
C VAL A 188 -12.92 -2.86 -1.47
N THR A 189 -13.75 -3.40 -2.36
CA THR A 189 -14.67 -4.50 -2.01
C THR A 189 -13.94 -5.80 -1.73
N TYR A 190 -12.87 -6.07 -2.47
CA TYR A 190 -12.12 -7.32 -2.42
C TYR A 190 -10.68 -7.08 -1.95
N ASP A 191 -10.07 -8.08 -1.31
CA ASP A 191 -8.67 -8.08 -0.91
C ASP A 191 -7.73 -8.59 -2.04
N PHE A 192 -6.45 -8.81 -1.72
CA PHE A 192 -5.46 -9.36 -2.66
C PHE A 192 -5.79 -10.76 -3.20
N ASN A 193 -6.52 -11.57 -2.42
CA ASN A 193 -6.95 -12.93 -2.78
C ASN A 193 -8.34 -12.96 -3.43
N GLY A 194 -9.00 -11.82 -3.63
CA GLY A 194 -10.36 -11.76 -4.15
C GLY A 194 -11.44 -12.08 -3.11
N LYS A 195 -11.12 -12.06 -1.82
CA LYS A 195 -12.07 -12.21 -0.72
C LYS A 195 -12.73 -10.87 -0.42
N ILE A 196 -14.04 -10.88 -0.18
CA ILE A 196 -14.79 -9.69 0.23
C ILE A 196 -14.28 -9.22 1.61
N ARG A 197 -13.99 -7.92 1.73
CA ARG A 197 -13.60 -7.29 2.99
C ARG A 197 -14.80 -7.09 3.91
N SER A 198 -14.56 -7.14 5.22
CA SER A 198 -15.56 -6.73 6.20
C SER A 198 -16.00 -5.27 5.96
N ASN A 199 -17.31 -5.03 6.03
CA ASN A 199 -17.93 -3.71 5.84
C ASN A 199 -18.02 -2.89 7.14
N THR A 200 -17.47 -3.39 8.24
CA THR A 200 -17.44 -2.66 9.52
C THR A 200 -16.01 -2.44 9.99
N ASN A 201 -15.26 -3.52 10.09
CA ASN A 201 -13.89 -3.53 10.57
C ASN A 201 -13.07 -4.46 9.67
N PRO A 202 -12.56 -3.98 8.52
CA PRO A 202 -11.71 -4.77 7.64
C PRO A 202 -10.37 -5.08 8.31
N THR A 203 -9.70 -6.10 7.80
CA THR A 203 -8.31 -6.38 8.18
C THR A 203 -7.36 -5.33 7.57
N VAL A 204 -6.40 -4.86 8.37
CA VAL A 204 -5.33 -3.96 7.92
C VAL A 204 -4.34 -4.71 7.05
N GLY A 205 -3.95 -4.11 5.92
CA GLY A 205 -3.06 -4.70 4.92
C GLY A 205 -3.80 -5.27 3.71
N ALA A 206 -3.05 -5.94 2.84
CA ALA A 206 -3.51 -6.42 1.53
C ALA A 206 -4.51 -7.58 1.59
N TYR A 207 -4.63 -8.26 2.72
CA TYR A 207 -5.46 -9.45 2.88
C TYR A 207 -6.59 -9.20 3.88
N GLU A 208 -7.73 -9.86 3.64
CA GLU A 208 -8.81 -9.98 4.60
C GLU A 208 -8.72 -11.34 5.32
N TYR A 209 -8.74 -11.33 6.65
CA TYR A 209 -8.67 -12.57 7.41
C TYR A 209 -10.01 -13.33 7.39
N SER A 210 -9.97 -14.64 7.12
CA SER A 210 -11.12 -15.58 7.27
C SER A 210 -10.81 -16.77 8.15
N THR A 211 -9.63 -17.34 7.96
CA THR A 211 -9.24 -18.67 8.40
C THR A 211 -7.85 -18.62 9.00
N GLY A 212 -7.48 -19.64 9.77
CA GLY A 212 -6.13 -19.75 10.34
C GLY A 212 -5.02 -19.95 9.30
N ILE A 213 -5.37 -20.33 8.07
CA ILE A 213 -4.47 -20.49 6.93
C ILE A 213 -4.81 -19.47 5.83
N ASN A 214 -3.83 -19.12 5.00
CA ASN A 214 -4.07 -18.29 3.81
C ASN A 214 -4.96 -19.06 2.82
N PRO A 215 -6.20 -18.61 2.56
CA PRO A 215 -7.11 -19.31 1.66
C PRO A 215 -6.80 -19.09 0.17
N GLY A 216 -5.97 -18.07 -0.13
CA GLY A 216 -5.51 -17.80 -1.48
C GLY A 216 -4.18 -18.47 -1.78
N CYS A 217 -3.66 -18.20 -2.98
CA CYS A 217 -2.37 -18.76 -3.37
C CYS A 217 -1.22 -18.10 -2.62
N GLN A 218 -0.25 -18.92 -2.22
CA GLN A 218 1.03 -18.41 -1.77
C GLN A 218 1.71 -17.66 -2.91
N ILE A 219 2.38 -16.56 -2.58
CA ILE A 219 3.06 -15.78 -3.58
C ILE A 219 4.38 -16.46 -3.96
N HIS A 220 4.62 -16.59 -5.26
CA HIS A 220 5.86 -17.13 -5.82
C HIS A 220 6.56 -16.05 -6.67
N SER A 221 7.84 -16.29 -6.98
CA SER A 221 8.62 -15.44 -7.88
C SER A 221 8.16 -15.54 -9.35
N SER A 222 7.50 -16.65 -9.70
CA SER A 222 6.69 -16.80 -10.91
C SER A 222 5.23 -16.45 -10.60
N PHE A 223 4.50 -15.93 -11.61
CA PHE A 223 3.12 -15.39 -11.56
C PHE A 223 2.22 -15.84 -10.39
N LYS A 224 1.37 -14.92 -9.90
CA LYS A 224 0.26 -15.25 -9.01
C LYS A 224 -0.51 -16.46 -9.54
N CYS A 225 -0.77 -17.47 -8.71
CA CYS A 225 -1.62 -18.57 -9.15
C CYS A 225 -2.98 -18.00 -9.53
N GLY A 226 -3.41 -18.26 -10.76
CA GLY A 226 -4.61 -17.68 -11.32
C GLY A 226 -5.82 -17.98 -10.45
N SER A 227 -6.45 -16.94 -9.91
CA SER A 227 -7.89 -17.04 -9.66
C SER A 227 -8.55 -17.15 -11.03
N SER A 228 -9.13 -18.30 -11.33
CA SER A 228 -9.90 -18.57 -12.55
C SER A 228 -11.21 -17.78 -12.64
N THR A 229 -11.46 -16.85 -11.72
CA THR A 229 -12.55 -15.86 -11.82
C THR A 229 -12.00 -14.49 -11.46
N ALA A 230 -11.40 -13.81 -12.43
CA ALA A 230 -11.16 -12.38 -12.34
C ALA A 230 -12.53 -11.68 -12.28
N ILE A 231 -13.08 -11.49 -11.08
CA ILE A 231 -14.20 -10.58 -10.89
C ILE A 231 -13.67 -9.21 -11.28
N THR A 232 -14.18 -8.66 -12.39
CA THR A 232 -13.86 -7.29 -12.79
C THR A 232 -14.66 -6.39 -11.86
N PRO A 233 -14.04 -5.63 -10.94
CA PRO A 233 -14.78 -4.66 -10.16
C PRO A 233 -15.32 -3.63 -11.15
N ASN A 234 -16.60 -3.30 -11.07
CA ASN A 234 -17.16 -2.18 -11.80
C ASN A 234 -16.64 -0.90 -11.16
N TYR A 235 -15.52 -0.39 -11.69
CA TYR A 235 -15.10 0.98 -11.42
C TYR A 235 -15.96 1.89 -12.28
N SER A 236 -17.04 2.43 -11.71
CA SER A 236 -17.74 3.56 -12.32
C SER A 236 -16.79 4.77 -12.28
N ILE A 237 -16.41 5.25 -13.47
CA ILE A 237 -15.57 6.44 -13.69
C ILE A 237 -16.43 7.69 -13.44
#